data_AF-A0A958DFK6-F1
#
_entry.id   AF-A0A958DFK6-F1
#
_cell.length_a   1.000
_cell.length_b   1.000
_cell.length_c   1.000
_cell.angle_alpha   90.00
_cell.angle_beta   90.00
_cell.angle_gamma   90.00
#
_symmetry.space_group_name_H-M   'P 1'
#
loop_
_entity.id
_entity.type
_entity.pdbx_description
1 polymer ?
#
loop_
_entity_poly.entity_id
_entity_poly.type
_entity_poly.pdbx_seq_one_letter_code
_entity_poly.pdbx_strand_id
1 'polypeptide(L)'
;LGHRGPGFLLYSLLDALVDGYFPVLDQITERAEDLEESVLNGGEPLLQGSIMQLRRELLMIRRVAGPERDVMNVLVRRDPPYFGKKEIVYFQDVYDHLLRVIDSVDLARDMLAGVLDANLSMVSYNLNVVVKRLTSSSIILMSITLVAGIYGMNFIHMPELDWQYGYLYALGLMALIGVVEFAVFKKIDWL
;
A
#
# COMPACT_ATOMS: atom_id res chain seq x y z
N LEU A 1 -43.22 7.06 29.97
CA LEU A 1 -41.84 6.67 30.38
C LEU A 1 -41.80 5.70 31.57
N GLY A 2 -42.93 5.14 32.03
CA GLY A 2 -42.97 4.19 33.16
C GLY A 2 -42.96 2.73 32.68
N HIS A 3 -42.21 1.88 33.38
CA HIS A 3 -41.97 0.44 33.17
C HIS A 3 -40.80 0.04 32.25
N ARG A 4 -39.63 0.68 32.42
CA ARG A 4 -38.36 0.12 31.96
C ARG A 4 -37.45 -0.08 33.18
N GLY A 5 -37.23 -1.33 33.56
CA GLY A 5 -36.47 -1.72 34.75
C GLY A 5 -34.96 -1.41 34.62
N PRO A 6 -34.16 -1.69 35.66
CA PRO A 6 -32.71 -1.42 35.67
C PRO A 6 -31.96 -2.09 34.51
N GLY A 7 -32.43 -3.22 33.99
CA GLY A 7 -31.85 -3.87 32.81
C GLY A 7 -31.98 -3.07 31.51
N PHE A 8 -33.04 -2.28 31.36
CA PHE A 8 -33.17 -1.38 30.21
C PHE A 8 -32.19 -0.22 30.28
N LEU A 9 -31.93 0.31 31.47
CA LEU A 9 -30.98 1.41 31.66
C LEU A 9 -29.54 0.95 31.38
N LEU A 10 -29.18 -0.26 31.82
CA LEU A 10 -27.92 -0.90 31.44
C LEU A 10 -27.83 -1.10 29.93
N TYR A 11 -28.88 -1.61 29.28
CA TYR A 11 -28.93 -1.74 27.83
C TYR A 11 -28.66 -0.42 27.13
N SER A 12 -29.41 0.64 27.46
CA SER A 12 -29.24 1.94 26.77
C SER A 12 -27.86 2.55 26.96
N LEU A 13 -27.20 2.27 28.09
CA LEU A 13 -25.82 2.68 28.30
C LEU A 13 -24.85 1.88 27.42
N LEU A 14 -24.99 0.55 27.38
CA LEU A 14 -24.14 -0.33 26.59
C LEU A 14 -24.32 -0.07 25.08
N ASP A 15 -25.55 0.08 24.64
CA ASP A 15 -25.90 0.38 23.25
C ASP A 15 -25.26 1.70 22.80
N ALA A 16 -25.41 2.78 23.58
CA ALA A 16 -24.76 4.06 23.28
C ALA A 16 -23.23 4.00 23.28
N LEU A 17 -22.62 3.13 24.11
CA LEU A 17 -21.17 2.91 24.10
C LEU A 17 -20.72 2.17 22.84
N VAL A 18 -21.45 1.12 22.44
CA VAL A 18 -21.12 0.33 21.25
C VAL A 18 -21.37 1.14 19.97
N ASP A 19 -22.45 1.91 19.92
CA ASP A 19 -22.73 2.81 18.80
C ASP A 19 -21.62 3.85 18.58
N GLY A 20 -20.88 4.20 19.64
CA GLY A 20 -19.72 5.07 19.58
C GLY A 20 -18.56 4.54 18.73
N TYR A 21 -18.49 3.23 18.45
CA TYR A 21 -17.47 2.66 17.58
C TYR A 21 -17.68 3.00 16.10
N PHE A 22 -18.94 3.06 15.62
CA PHE A 22 -19.22 3.24 14.19
C PHE A 22 -18.65 4.55 13.62
N PRO A 23 -18.84 5.73 14.24
CA PRO A 23 -18.25 6.97 13.72
C PRO A 23 -16.72 6.95 13.68
N VAL A 24 -16.07 6.21 14.57
CA VAL A 24 -14.61 6.06 14.59
C VAL A 24 -14.15 5.13 13.48
N LEU A 25 -14.87 4.03 13.25
CA LEU A 25 -14.60 3.10 12.15
C LEU A 25 -14.80 3.76 10.79
N ASP A 26 -15.85 4.57 10.63
CA ASP A 26 -16.12 5.32 9.40
C ASP A 26 -14.95 6.27 9.09
N GLN A 27 -14.46 7.03 10.08
CA GLN A 27 -13.29 7.90 9.93
C GLN A 27 -12.01 7.14 9.57
N ILE A 28 -11.79 5.96 10.16
CA ILE A 28 -10.62 5.13 9.82
C ILE A 28 -10.73 4.61 8.39
N THR A 29 -11.94 4.23 7.97
CA THR A 29 -12.21 3.69 6.62
C THR A 29 -12.02 4.77 5.56
N GLU A 30 -12.58 5.96 5.76
CA GLU A 30 -12.37 7.12 4.87
C GLU A 30 -10.87 7.46 4.74
N ARG A 31 -10.13 7.50 5.86
CA ARG A 31 -8.67 7.70 5.82
C ARG A 31 -7.92 6.56 5.12
N ALA A 32 -8.44 5.34 5.13
CA ALA A 32 -7.86 4.23 4.39
C ALA A 32 -8.09 4.38 2.88
N GLU A 33 -9.27 4.87 2.48
CA GLU A 33 -9.61 5.16 1.08
C GLU A 33 -8.72 6.28 0.52
N ASP A 34 -8.50 7.34 1.30
CA ASP A 34 -7.56 8.42 0.94
C ASP A 34 -6.13 7.91 0.70
N LEU A 35 -5.68 6.95 1.52
CA LEU A 35 -4.36 6.34 1.35
C LEU A 35 -4.30 5.46 0.09
N GLU A 36 -5.37 4.72 -0.21
CA GLU A 36 -5.48 3.93 -1.44
C GLU A 36 -5.37 4.81 -2.68
N GLU A 37 -6.15 5.89 -2.74
CA GLU A 37 -6.09 6.85 -3.84
C GLU A 37 -4.69 7.50 -3.95
N SER A 38 -4.08 7.84 -2.81
CA SER A 38 -2.72 8.37 -2.78
C SER A 38 -1.69 7.39 -3.36
N VAL A 39 -1.80 6.09 -3.07
CA VAL A 39 -0.91 5.06 -3.64
C VAL A 39 -1.09 4.97 -5.16
N LEU A 40 -2.33 4.93 -5.64
CA LEU A 40 -2.64 4.79 -7.06
C LEU A 40 -2.17 5.99 -7.88
N ASN A 41 -2.21 7.19 -7.31
CA ASN A 41 -1.76 8.42 -7.95
C ASN A 41 -0.23 8.63 -7.88
N GLY A 42 0.53 7.62 -7.45
CA GLY A 42 2.00 7.68 -7.37
C GLY A 42 2.52 8.48 -6.16
N GLY A 43 1.76 8.49 -5.07
CA GLY A 43 2.07 9.20 -3.83
C GLY A 43 3.37 8.77 -3.16
N GLU A 44 3.85 9.62 -2.26
CA GLU A 44 5.17 9.52 -1.65
C GLU A 44 5.40 8.24 -0.80
N PRO A 45 6.67 7.82 -0.64
CA PRO A 45 7.05 6.70 0.24
C PRO A 45 6.69 6.88 1.74
N LEU A 46 6.23 8.06 2.17
CA LEU A 46 5.81 8.33 3.56
C LEU A 46 4.47 7.65 3.96
N LEU A 47 3.77 6.99 3.03
CA LEU A 47 2.49 6.34 3.28
C LEU A 47 2.57 5.17 4.27
N GLN A 48 3.73 4.51 4.40
CA GLN A 48 3.87 3.33 5.28
C GLN A 48 3.60 3.67 6.76
N GLY A 49 4.01 4.86 7.21
CA GLY A 49 3.76 5.32 8.58
C GLY A 49 2.27 5.46 8.87
N SER A 50 1.54 6.10 7.95
CA SER A 50 0.09 6.29 8.05
C SER A 50 -0.68 4.97 8.04
N ILE A 51 -0.32 4.04 7.15
CA ILE A 51 -0.92 2.69 7.10
C ILE A 51 -0.70 1.96 8.44
N MET A 52 0.52 2.03 9.01
CA MET A 52 0.79 1.40 10.30
C MET A 52 0.06 2.07 11.46
N GLN A 53 -0.18 3.38 11.38
CA GLN A 53 -0.98 4.09 12.37
C GLN A 53 -2.44 3.62 12.35
N LEU A 54 -3.10 3.59 11.19
CA LEU A 54 -4.48 3.11 11.06
C LEU A 54 -4.61 1.65 11.51
N ARG A 55 -3.62 0.80 11.19
CA ARG A 55 -3.60 -0.60 11.67
C ARG A 55 -3.52 -0.69 13.19
N ARG A 56 -2.82 0.23 13.86
CA ARG A 56 -2.79 0.29 15.33
C ARG A 56 -4.12 0.77 15.90
N GLU A 57 -4.75 1.76 15.28
CA GLU A 57 -6.08 2.26 15.68
C GLU A 57 -7.13 1.13 15.60
N LEU A 58 -7.19 0.40 14.49
CA LEU A 58 -8.06 -0.79 14.34
C LEU A 58 -7.76 -1.89 15.36
N LEU A 59 -6.48 -2.13 15.66
CA LEU A 59 -6.09 -3.11 16.68
C LEU A 59 -6.56 -2.70 18.08
N MET A 60 -6.56 -1.40 18.40
CA MET A 60 -7.08 -0.92 19.67
C MET A 60 -8.58 -1.17 19.78
N ILE A 61 -9.36 -0.89 18.72
CA ILE A 61 -10.80 -1.20 18.69
C ILE A 61 -11.03 -2.69 18.92
N ARG A 62 -10.32 -3.57 18.19
CA ARG A 62 -10.47 -5.02 18.33
C ARG A 62 -10.13 -5.53 19.74
N ARG A 63 -9.15 -4.93 20.40
CA ARG A 63 -8.74 -5.29 21.78
C ARG A 63 -9.81 -4.94 22.83
N VAL A 64 -10.70 -3.99 22.54
CA VAL A 64 -11.78 -3.61 23.45
C VAL A 64 -13.09 -4.31 23.05
N ALA A 65 -13.48 -4.23 21.78
CA ALA A 65 -14.74 -4.81 21.28
C ALA A 65 -14.78 -6.35 21.38
N GLY A 66 -13.64 -7.04 21.25
CA GLY A 66 -13.56 -8.50 21.37
C GLY A 66 -14.00 -9.00 22.76
N PRO A 67 -13.35 -8.56 23.85
CA PRO A 67 -13.79 -8.86 25.21
C PRO A 67 -15.23 -8.44 25.50
N GLU A 68 -15.68 -7.27 25.03
CA GLU A 68 -17.08 -6.83 25.19
C GLU A 68 -18.06 -7.81 24.56
N ARG A 69 -17.75 -8.30 23.35
CA ARG A 69 -18.55 -9.30 22.63
C ARG A 69 -18.61 -10.62 23.37
N ASP A 70 -17.51 -11.05 23.98
CA ASP A 70 -17.47 -12.27 24.78
C ASP A 70 -18.31 -12.13 26.07
N VAL A 71 -18.29 -10.95 26.72
CA VAL A 71 -19.16 -10.66 27.88
C VAL A 71 -20.63 -10.67 27.46
N MET A 72 -20.99 -10.02 26.36
CA MET A 72 -22.37 -10.02 25.86
C MET A 72 -22.84 -11.43 25.50
N ASN A 73 -21.98 -12.26 24.88
CA ASN A 73 -22.31 -13.65 24.57
C ASN A 73 -22.64 -14.47 25.84
N VAL A 74 -21.93 -14.22 26.95
CA VAL A 74 -22.23 -14.86 28.24
C VAL A 74 -23.58 -14.42 28.77
N LEU A 75 -23.89 -13.12 28.72
CA LEU A 75 -25.17 -12.56 29.17
C LEU A 75 -26.36 -13.08 28.35
N VAL A 76 -26.19 -13.22 27.04
CA VAL A 76 -27.24 -13.74 26.14
C VAL A 76 -27.46 -15.25 26.34
N ARG A 77 -26.41 -16.05 26.54
CA ARG A 77 -26.52 -17.53 26.57
C ARG A 77 -26.81 -18.14 27.94
N ARG A 78 -26.39 -17.52 29.04
CA ARG A 78 -26.42 -18.17 30.37
C ARG A 78 -27.68 -17.89 31.21
N ASP A 79 -28.71 -17.29 30.63
CA ASP A 79 -29.99 -16.96 31.29
C ASP A 79 -29.80 -16.46 32.75
N PRO A 80 -29.07 -15.34 32.92
CA PRO A 80 -28.67 -14.86 34.23
C PRO A 80 -29.87 -14.61 35.15
N PRO A 81 -29.80 -14.99 36.43
CA PRO A 81 -30.95 -14.98 37.35
C PRO A 81 -31.54 -13.59 37.65
N TYR A 82 -30.87 -12.53 37.22
CA TYR A 82 -31.25 -11.13 37.46
C TYR A 82 -32.00 -10.49 36.27
N PHE A 83 -32.06 -11.14 35.11
CA PHE A 83 -32.67 -10.59 33.90
C PHE A 83 -33.78 -11.52 33.39
N GLY A 84 -34.90 -10.94 32.96
CA GLY A 84 -36.00 -11.70 32.36
C GLY A 84 -35.78 -11.94 30.86
N LYS A 85 -36.67 -12.73 30.26
CA LYS A 85 -36.63 -13.05 28.82
C LYS A 85 -36.75 -11.84 27.89
N LYS A 86 -37.38 -10.75 28.34
CA LYS A 86 -37.51 -9.52 27.54
C LYS A 86 -36.20 -8.74 27.51
N GLU A 87 -35.45 -8.78 28.60
CA GLU A 87 -34.17 -8.11 28.76
C GLU A 87 -33.05 -8.79 27.95
N ILE A 88 -33.14 -10.12 27.74
CA ILE A 88 -32.21 -10.86 26.87
C ILE A 88 -32.20 -10.32 25.43
N VAL A 89 -33.36 -9.90 24.91
CA VAL A 89 -33.48 -9.32 23.56
C VAL A 89 -32.64 -8.04 23.43
N TYR A 90 -32.57 -7.23 24.49
CA TYR A 90 -31.76 -6.01 24.50
C TYR A 90 -30.25 -6.32 24.46
N PHE A 91 -29.78 -7.34 25.19
CA PHE A 91 -28.37 -7.75 25.15
C PHE A 91 -28.00 -8.42 23.81
N GLN A 92 -28.96 -9.06 23.15
CA GLN A 92 -28.75 -9.63 21.82
C GLN A 92 -28.51 -8.53 20.77
N ASP A 93 -29.22 -7.42 20.85
CA ASP A 93 -29.01 -6.25 19.98
C ASP A 93 -27.58 -5.68 20.11
N VAL A 94 -27.13 -5.46 21.36
CA VAL A 94 -25.75 -5.01 21.64
C VAL A 94 -24.71 -6.03 21.17
N TYR A 95 -24.99 -7.32 21.34
CA TYR A 95 -24.12 -8.38 20.83
C TYR A 95 -24.00 -8.34 19.30
N ASP A 96 -25.11 -8.14 18.59
CA ASP A 96 -25.13 -8.04 17.14
C ASP A 96 -24.41 -6.76 16.65
N HIS A 97 -24.50 -5.65 17.38
CA HIS A 97 -23.72 -4.43 17.11
C HIS A 97 -22.21 -4.66 17.28
N LEU A 98 -21.79 -5.32 18.36
CA LEU A 98 -20.38 -5.67 18.57
C LEU A 98 -19.84 -6.62 17.51
N LEU A 99 -20.65 -7.57 17.01
CA LEU A 99 -20.25 -8.40 15.88
C LEU A 99 -20.00 -7.56 14.63
N ARG A 100 -20.91 -6.63 14.29
CA ARG A 100 -20.72 -5.72 13.16
C ARG A 100 -19.45 -4.88 13.30
N VAL A 101 -19.17 -4.36 14.49
CA VAL A 101 -17.92 -3.61 14.78
C VAL A 101 -16.68 -4.47 14.50
N ILE A 102 -16.66 -5.72 14.97
CA ILE A 102 -15.53 -6.63 14.74
C ILE A 102 -15.38 -6.96 13.24
N ASP A 103 -16.47 -7.23 12.55
CA ASP A 103 -16.45 -7.52 11.12
C ASP A 103 -15.96 -6.30 10.31
N SER A 104 -16.41 -5.09 10.64
CA SER A 104 -15.94 -3.85 10.03
C SER A 104 -14.45 -3.60 10.29
N VAL A 105 -13.95 -3.90 11.49
CA VAL A 105 -12.50 -3.84 11.78
C VAL A 105 -11.73 -4.80 10.88
N ASP A 106 -12.25 -5.99 10.64
CA ASP A 106 -11.57 -7.01 9.83
C ASP A 106 -11.55 -6.63 8.35
N LEU A 107 -12.66 -6.09 7.83
CA LEU A 107 -12.72 -5.53 6.49
C LEU A 107 -11.74 -4.36 6.30
N ALA A 108 -11.70 -3.41 7.23
CA ALA A 108 -10.76 -2.29 7.17
C ALA A 108 -9.29 -2.75 7.24
N ARG A 109 -8.99 -3.81 8.00
CA ARG A 109 -7.65 -4.39 8.06
C ARG A 109 -7.24 -5.05 6.75
N ASP A 110 -8.15 -5.76 6.10
CA ASP A 110 -7.91 -6.41 4.81
C ASP A 110 -7.70 -5.35 3.71
N MET A 111 -8.49 -4.27 3.72
CA MET A 111 -8.30 -3.13 2.83
C MET A 111 -6.91 -2.49 3.02
N LEU A 112 -6.51 -2.18 4.26
CA LEU A 112 -5.17 -1.62 4.53
C LEU A 112 -4.03 -2.56 4.12
N ALA A 113 -4.24 -3.88 4.17
CA ALA A 113 -3.27 -4.84 3.63
C ALA A 113 -3.15 -4.70 2.10
N GLY A 114 -4.28 -4.57 1.40
CA GLY A 114 -4.31 -4.28 -0.04
C GLY A 114 -3.58 -2.97 -0.39
N VAL A 115 -3.80 -1.90 0.38
CA VAL A 115 -3.11 -0.61 0.19
C VAL A 115 -1.59 -0.76 0.38
N LEU A 116 -1.14 -1.53 1.37
CA LEU A 116 0.28 -1.80 1.59
C LEU A 116 0.91 -2.56 0.42
N ASP A 117 0.23 -3.59 -0.09
CA ASP A 117 0.72 -4.39 -1.22
C ASP A 117 0.77 -3.56 -2.52
N ALA A 118 -0.23 -2.70 -2.74
CA ALA A 118 -0.22 -1.73 -3.84
C ALA A 118 0.94 -0.73 -3.72
N ASN A 119 1.21 -0.23 -2.51
CA ASN A 119 2.34 0.67 -2.27
C ASN A 119 3.68 0.00 -2.61
N LEU A 120 3.91 -1.23 -2.11
CA LEU A 120 5.12 -1.99 -2.40
C LEU A 120 5.28 -2.25 -3.91
N SER A 121 4.17 -2.54 -4.60
CA SER A 121 4.16 -2.72 -6.05
C SER A 121 4.55 -1.45 -6.79
N MET A 122 4.05 -0.28 -6.36
CA MET A 122 4.38 1.02 -6.94
C MET A 122 5.85 1.40 -6.70
N VAL A 123 6.37 1.15 -5.50
CA VAL A 123 7.80 1.33 -5.18
C VAL A 123 8.68 0.45 -6.09
N SER A 124 8.32 -0.82 -6.26
CA SER A 124 9.03 -1.74 -7.16
C SER A 124 8.96 -1.29 -8.61
N TYR A 125 7.80 -0.80 -9.07
CA TYR A 125 7.64 -0.21 -10.40
C TYR A 125 8.58 0.97 -10.62
N ASN A 126 8.60 1.93 -9.68
CA ASN A 126 9.47 3.11 -9.74
C ASN A 126 10.95 2.72 -9.74
N LEU A 127 11.34 1.74 -8.90
CA LEU A 127 12.70 1.20 -8.90
C LEU A 127 13.05 0.62 -10.28
N ASN A 128 12.18 -0.19 -10.87
CA ASN A 128 12.39 -0.77 -12.20
C ASN A 128 12.55 0.32 -13.27
N VAL A 129 11.76 1.39 -13.22
CA VAL A 129 11.90 2.54 -14.14
C VAL A 129 13.28 3.20 -13.97
N VAL A 130 13.71 3.46 -12.73
CA VAL A 130 15.03 4.06 -12.46
C VAL A 130 16.16 3.16 -12.95
N VAL A 131 16.11 1.86 -12.64
CA VAL A 131 17.13 0.88 -13.07
C VAL A 131 17.18 0.77 -14.60
N LYS A 132 16.03 0.73 -15.28
CA LYS A 132 15.99 0.73 -16.76
C LYS A 132 16.69 1.96 -17.34
N ARG A 133 16.38 3.15 -16.82
CA ARG A 133 16.98 4.43 -17.28
C ARG A 133 18.47 4.51 -17.02
N LEU A 134 18.92 4.08 -15.83
CA LEU A 134 20.35 4.03 -15.50
C LEU A 134 21.10 3.03 -16.38
N THR A 135 20.51 1.84 -16.59
CA THR A 135 21.13 0.78 -17.37
C THR A 135 21.23 1.15 -18.85
N SER A 136 20.16 1.70 -19.44
CA SER A 136 20.18 2.15 -20.84
C SER A 136 21.21 3.26 -21.06
N SER A 137 21.26 4.25 -20.16
CA SER A 137 22.27 5.31 -20.21
C SER A 137 23.70 4.77 -20.08
N SER A 138 23.91 3.78 -19.20
CA SER A 138 25.22 3.16 -18.99
C SER A 138 25.68 2.35 -20.20
N ILE A 139 24.77 1.58 -20.82
CA ILE A 139 25.09 0.79 -22.02
C ILE A 139 25.50 1.72 -23.17
N ILE A 140 24.74 2.80 -23.42
CA ILE A 140 25.06 3.79 -24.46
C ILE A 140 26.47 4.37 -24.26
N LEU A 141 26.78 4.80 -23.03
CA LEU A 141 28.10 5.35 -22.71
C LEU A 141 29.20 4.30 -22.84
N MET A 142 28.97 3.06 -22.40
CA MET A 142 29.93 1.98 -22.46
C MET A 142 30.25 1.60 -23.91
N SER A 143 29.26 1.51 -24.79
CA SER A 143 29.43 1.20 -26.21
C SER A 143 30.24 2.29 -26.94
N ILE A 144 29.94 3.57 -26.69
CA ILE A 144 30.72 4.69 -27.25
C ILE A 144 32.15 4.69 -26.71
N THR A 145 32.31 4.48 -25.40
CA THR A 145 33.63 4.43 -24.74
C THR A 145 34.48 3.27 -25.24
N LEU A 146 33.89 2.12 -25.55
CA LEU A 146 34.59 0.97 -26.12
C LEU A 146 35.21 1.32 -27.47
N VAL A 147 34.45 1.98 -28.37
CA VAL A 147 34.95 2.41 -29.67
C VAL A 147 36.07 3.44 -29.50
N ALA A 148 35.86 4.46 -28.66
CA ALA A 148 36.89 5.45 -28.34
C ALA A 148 38.15 4.81 -27.74
N GLY A 149 37.97 3.79 -26.90
CA GLY A 149 39.04 3.01 -26.28
C GLY A 149 39.86 2.26 -27.32
N ILE A 150 39.23 1.52 -28.24
CA ILE A 150 39.91 0.77 -29.32
C ILE A 150 40.72 1.72 -30.20
N TYR A 151 40.12 2.82 -30.66
CA TYR A 151 40.79 3.82 -31.50
C TYR A 151 41.82 4.68 -30.73
N GLY A 152 41.79 4.66 -29.39
CA GLY A 152 42.77 5.29 -28.52
C GLY A 152 44.00 4.43 -28.19
N MET A 153 44.04 3.17 -28.66
CA MET A 153 45.17 2.28 -28.41
C MET A 153 46.34 2.58 -29.37
N ASN A 154 47.57 2.56 -28.84
CA ASN A 154 48.80 2.81 -29.61
C ASN A 154 49.22 1.60 -30.47
N PHE A 155 48.41 1.19 -31.44
CA PHE A 155 48.78 0.12 -32.38
C PHE A 155 49.45 0.68 -33.64
N ILE A 156 50.52 0.02 -34.09
CA ILE A 156 51.32 0.39 -35.28
C ILE A 156 50.70 -0.14 -36.59
N HIS A 157 49.89 -1.20 -36.53
CA HIS A 157 49.23 -1.82 -37.69
C HIS A 157 47.70 -1.80 -37.51
N MET A 158 47.09 -0.63 -37.69
CA MET A 158 45.64 -0.51 -37.89
C MET A 158 45.39 -0.01 -39.32
N PRO A 159 44.67 -0.76 -40.18
CA PRO A 159 44.44 -0.36 -41.57
C PRO A 159 43.68 0.97 -41.68
N GLU A 160 42.91 1.37 -40.66
CA GLU A 160 42.20 2.66 -40.64
C GLU A 160 43.06 3.86 -40.20
N LEU A 161 44.29 3.66 -39.69
CA LEU A 161 45.10 4.73 -39.06
C LEU A 161 45.70 5.72 -40.08
N ASP A 162 46.12 5.22 -41.25
CA ASP A 162 46.68 6.03 -42.34
C ASP A 162 45.59 6.68 -43.22
N TRP A 163 44.31 6.39 -42.94
CA TRP A 163 43.20 6.92 -43.71
C TRP A 163 42.83 8.34 -43.27
N GLN A 164 42.86 9.30 -44.20
CA GLN A 164 42.53 10.71 -43.94
C GLN A 164 41.15 10.93 -43.29
N TYR A 165 40.21 9.99 -43.46
CA TYR A 165 38.86 10.06 -42.89
C TYR A 165 38.64 9.13 -41.70
N GLY A 166 39.67 8.42 -41.20
CA GLY A 166 39.54 7.44 -40.11
C GLY A 166 38.95 8.04 -38.83
N TYR A 167 39.34 9.26 -38.46
CA TYR A 167 38.78 9.98 -37.31
C TYR A 167 37.29 10.32 -37.48
N LEU A 168 36.90 10.83 -38.66
CA LEU A 168 35.50 11.13 -38.99
C LEU A 168 34.66 9.85 -39.05
N TYR A 169 35.22 8.75 -39.55
CA TYR A 169 34.57 7.44 -39.56
C TYR A 169 34.31 6.92 -38.15
N ALA A 170 35.30 7.01 -37.25
CA ALA A 170 35.14 6.59 -35.85
C ALA A 170 34.05 7.42 -35.12
N LEU A 171 34.02 8.74 -35.33
CA LEU A 171 32.95 9.61 -34.83
C LEU A 171 31.57 9.22 -35.39
N GLY A 172 31.49 8.97 -36.70
CA GLY A 172 30.27 8.50 -37.34
C GLY A 172 29.79 7.15 -36.80
N LEU A 173 30.70 6.22 -36.56
CA LEU A 173 30.41 4.91 -35.99
C LEU A 173 29.89 5.02 -34.55
N MET A 174 30.54 5.82 -33.70
CA MET A 174 30.07 6.09 -32.33
C MET A 174 28.68 6.72 -32.31
N ALA A 175 28.44 7.72 -33.16
CA ALA A 175 27.13 8.36 -33.28
C ALA A 175 26.07 7.36 -33.78
N LEU A 176 26.39 6.54 -34.77
CA LEU A 176 25.49 5.50 -35.29
C LEU A 176 25.11 4.50 -34.21
N ILE A 177 26.10 3.96 -33.47
CA ILE A 177 25.85 3.01 -32.38
C ILE A 177 24.97 3.63 -31.30
N GLY A 178 25.30 4.85 -30.84
CA GLY A 178 24.50 5.54 -29.83
C GLY A 178 23.06 5.80 -30.29
N VAL A 179 22.84 6.18 -31.55
CA VAL A 179 21.50 6.39 -32.11
C VAL A 179 20.73 5.07 -32.23
N VAL A 180 21.39 3.98 -32.66
CA VAL A 180 20.76 2.66 -32.76
C VAL A 180 20.34 2.16 -31.38
N GLU A 181 21.23 2.22 -30.38
CA GLU A 181 20.93 1.81 -29.01
C GLU A 181 19.83 2.67 -28.40
N PHE A 182 19.87 3.99 -28.59
CA PHE A 182 18.80 4.88 -28.14
C PHE A 182 17.45 4.53 -28.77
N ALA A 183 17.41 4.28 -30.09
CA ALA A 183 16.19 3.90 -30.79
C ALA A 183 15.64 2.55 -30.31
N VAL A 184 16.52 1.57 -30.06
CA VAL A 184 16.14 0.26 -29.51
C VAL A 184 15.59 0.43 -28.09
N PHE A 185 16.29 1.15 -27.20
CA PHE A 185 15.87 1.36 -25.81
C PHE A 185 14.56 2.16 -25.71
N LYS A 186 14.34 3.12 -26.60
CA LYS A 186 13.05 3.83 -26.71
C LYS A 186 11.92 2.92 -27.19
N LYS A 187 12.20 1.97 -28.09
CA LYS A 187 11.19 1.03 -28.59
C LYS A 187 10.74 0.01 -27.54
N ILE A 188 11.59 -0.30 -26.56
CA ILE A 188 11.28 -1.26 -25.49
C ILE A 188 10.84 -0.59 -24.18
N ASP A 189 10.55 0.71 -24.18
CA ASP A 189 10.15 1.51 -23.01
C ASP A 189 11.14 1.44 -21.83
N TRP A 190 12.44 1.46 -22.14
CA TRP A 190 13.50 1.62 -21.14
C TRP A 190 13.94 3.09 -20.96
N LEU A 191 13.51 3.96 -21.88
CA LEU A 191 13.79 5.40 -21.90
C LEU A 191 12.48 6.19 -22.00
#